data_AF-A0A3Q8U1Q8-F1
#
_entry.id   AF-A0A3Q8U1Q8-F1
#
_cell.length_a   1.000
_cell.length_b   1.000
_cell.length_c   1.000
_cell.angle_alpha   90.00
_cell.angle_beta   90.00
_cell.angle_gamma   90.00
#
_symmetry.space_group_name_H-M   'P 1'
#
loop_
_entity.id
_entity.type
_entity.pdbx_description
1 polymer ?
#
loop_
_entity_poly.entity_id
_entity_poly.type
_entity_poly.pdbx_seq_one_letter_code
_entity_poly.pdbx_strand_id
1 'polypeptide(L)'
;MAEEKTGAAKHSADYRDRQKKKATKLGIEKVHFNMPEGIKIAMAAEIERHGYDQVQELWQDLALSWIAQEHEERARRLERPDAPAFYISPKLARQFEDASLAEIKREPGDEIVSPST
;
A
#
# COMPACT_ATOMS: atom_id res chain seq x y z
N MET A 1 41.85 -20.99 28.00
CA MET A 1 42.21 -20.25 26.78
C MET A 1 40.93 -19.66 26.22
N ALA A 2 40.58 -18.43 26.61
CA ALA A 2 39.37 -17.76 26.14
C ALA A 2 39.72 -17.08 24.80
N GLU A 3 39.06 -17.49 23.72
CA GLU A 3 39.19 -16.84 22.42
C GLU A 3 38.82 -15.36 22.54
N GLU A 4 39.81 -14.48 22.37
CA GLU A 4 39.63 -13.05 22.25
C GLU A 4 38.70 -12.77 21.06
N LYS A 5 37.47 -12.34 21.37
CA LYS A 5 36.53 -11.83 20.36
C LYS A 5 37.19 -10.66 19.64
N THR A 6 37.61 -10.89 18.40
CA THR A 6 38.28 -9.93 17.52
C THR A 6 37.53 -8.59 17.51
N GLY A 7 38.27 -7.47 17.56
CA GLY A 7 37.71 -6.12 17.76
C GLY A 7 36.58 -5.72 16.81
N ALA A 8 36.49 -6.34 15.63
CA ALA A 8 35.39 -6.17 14.67
C ALA A 8 34.01 -6.55 15.25
N ALA A 9 33.92 -7.59 16.08
CA ALA A 9 32.68 -8.01 16.72
C ALA A 9 32.20 -7.00 17.79
N LYS A 10 33.15 -6.36 18.48
CA LYS A 10 32.89 -5.34 19.51
C LYS A 10 32.42 -4.02 18.89
N HIS A 11 33.06 -3.59 17.80
CA HIS A 11 32.64 -2.41 17.04
C HIS A 11 31.23 -2.56 16.43
N SER A 12 30.88 -3.75 15.95
CA SER A 12 29.53 -4.04 15.45
C SER A 12 28.46 -4.01 16.54
N ALA A 13 28.78 -4.45 17.77
CA ALA A 13 27.88 -4.34 18.91
C ALA A 13 27.67 -2.86 19.33
N ASP A 14 28.76 -2.10 19.46
CA ASP A 14 28.71 -0.68 19.85
C ASP A 14 28.00 0.20 18.81
N TYR A 15 28.08 -0.16 17.53
CA TYR A 15 27.32 0.50 16.47
C TYR A 15 25.82 0.23 16.60
N ARG A 16 25.42 -1.03 16.79
CA ARG A 16 24.02 -1.42 16.98
C ARG A 16 23.40 -0.79 18.23
N ASP A 17 24.15 -0.70 19.32
CA ASP A 17 23.69 -0.05 20.55
C ASP A 17 23.51 1.46 20.40
N ARG A 18 24.41 2.13 19.66
CA ARG A 18 24.26 3.55 19.32
C ARG A 18 23.03 3.79 18.45
N GLN A 19 22.78 2.93 17.46
CA GLN A 19 21.58 3.03 16.61
C GLN A 19 20.30 2.74 17.40
N LYS A 20 20.31 1.76 18.31
CA LYS A 20 19.18 1.47 19.21
C LYS A 20 18.86 2.67 20.12
N LYS A 21 19.87 3.28 20.74
CA LYS A 21 19.71 4.49 21.57
C LYS A 21 19.16 5.68 20.78
N LYS A 22 19.61 5.87 19.53
CA LYS A 22 19.09 6.91 18.63
C LYS A 22 17.63 6.67 18.26
N ALA A 23 17.28 5.44 17.89
CA ALA A 23 15.90 5.07 17.57
C ALA A 23 14.95 5.29 18.77
N THR A 24 15.35 4.86 19.98
CA THR A 24 14.57 5.09 21.21
C THR A 24 14.40 6.59 21.50
N LYS A 25 15.43 7.41 21.30
CA LYS A 25 15.34 8.87 21.50
C LYS A 25 14.39 9.56 20.52
N LEU A 26 14.23 9.01 19.32
CA LEU A 26 13.33 9.52 18.27
C LEU A 26 11.91 8.92 18.35
N GLY A 27 11.61 8.09 19.36
CA GLY A 27 10.31 7.43 19.48
C GLY A 27 10.04 6.39 18.39
N ILE A 28 11.08 5.90 17.70
CA ILE A 28 10.95 4.91 16.62
C ILE A 28 10.78 3.53 17.26
N GLU A 29 9.58 2.98 17.15
CA GLU A 29 9.28 1.60 17.53
C GLU A 29 9.60 0.64 16.39
N LYS A 30 10.39 -0.40 16.66
CA LYS A 30 10.68 -1.45 15.68
C LYS A 30 9.56 -2.47 15.69
N VAL A 31 8.84 -2.57 14.58
CA VAL A 31 7.81 -3.59 14.40
C VAL A 31 8.37 -4.75 13.58
N HIS A 32 8.21 -5.97 14.09
CA HIS A 32 8.61 -7.20 13.41
C HIS A 32 7.35 -7.97 12.99
N PHE A 33 7.24 -8.28 11.69
CA PHE A 33 6.17 -9.10 11.14
C PHE A 33 6.74 -10.32 10.43
N ASN A 34 6.07 -11.46 10.58
CA ASN A 34 6.30 -12.62 9.73
C ASN A 34 5.54 -12.42 8.42
N MET A 35 6.22 -12.53 7.28
CA MET A 35 5.65 -12.26 5.97
C MET A 35 5.92 -13.44 5.02
N PRO A 36 4.92 -13.86 4.21
CA PRO A 36 5.15 -14.79 3.11
C PRO A 36 6.23 -14.28 2.16
N GLU A 37 7.09 -15.17 1.68
CA GLU A 37 8.22 -14.81 0.83
C GLU A 37 7.81 -14.06 -0.44
N GLY A 38 6.70 -14.47 -1.07
CA GLY A 38 6.17 -13.80 -2.27
C GLY A 38 5.76 -12.35 -2.03
N ILE A 39 5.18 -12.02 -0.87
CA ILE A 39 4.80 -10.64 -0.52
C ILE A 39 6.05 -9.80 -0.30
N LYS A 40 7.08 -10.37 0.35
CA LYS A 40 8.35 -9.68 0.56
C LYS A 40 9.04 -9.34 -0.76
N ILE A 41 9.03 -10.26 -1.72
CA ILE A 41 9.61 -10.05 -3.06
C ILE A 41 8.84 -8.96 -3.81
N ALA A 42 7.50 -9.03 -3.81
CA ALA A 42 6.66 -8.01 -4.44
C ALA A 42 6.92 -6.63 -3.84
N MET A 43 7.04 -6.54 -2.52
CA MET A 43 7.32 -5.28 -1.83
C MET A 43 8.71 -4.72 -2.14
N ALA A 44 9.72 -5.58 -2.26
CA ALA A 44 11.06 -5.14 -2.66
C ALA A 44 11.08 -4.55 -4.08
N ALA A 45 10.32 -5.13 -5.01
CA ALA A 45 10.19 -4.60 -6.37
C ALA A 45 9.52 -3.22 -6.39
N GLU A 46 8.52 -2.99 -5.54
CA GLU A 46 7.87 -1.68 -5.42
C GLU A 46 8.78 -0.61 -4.80
N ILE A 47 9.61 -0.99 -3.82
CA ILE A 47 10.64 -0.10 -3.25
C ILE A 47 11.60 0.40 -4.32
N GLU A 48 12.12 -0.52 -5.15
CA GLU A 48 13.03 -0.19 -6.24
C GLU A 48 12.35 0.69 -7.30
N ARG A 49 11.12 0.32 -7.70
CA ARG A 49 10.35 1.06 -8.71
C ARG A 49 10.06 2.51 -8.29
N HIS A 50 9.76 2.73 -7.01
CA HIS A 50 9.35 4.03 -6.50
C HIS A 50 10.49 4.83 -5.86
N GLY A 51 11.71 4.29 -5.83
CA GLY A 51 12.90 4.98 -5.33
C GLY A 51 12.89 5.15 -3.81
N TYR A 52 12.27 4.23 -3.07
CA TYR A 52 12.37 4.23 -1.61
C TYR A 52 13.71 3.66 -1.18
N ASP A 53 14.39 4.34 -0.25
CA ASP A 53 15.67 3.87 0.28
C ASP A 53 15.48 2.80 1.35
N GLN A 54 14.32 2.81 2.02
CA GLN A 54 14.00 1.87 3.09
C GLN A 54 12.55 1.38 3.00
N VAL A 55 12.38 0.09 3.31
CA VAL A 55 11.06 -0.55 3.49
C VAL A 55 10.17 0.23 4.46
N GLN A 56 10.78 0.88 5.47
CA GLN A 56 10.06 1.68 6.45
C GLN A 56 9.37 2.90 5.84
N GLU A 57 9.97 3.58 4.87
CA GLU A 57 9.39 4.76 4.21
C GLU A 57 8.12 4.35 3.45
N LEU A 58 8.22 3.27 2.68
CA LEU A 58 7.06 2.69 2.01
C LEU A 58 5.95 2.32 2.99
N TRP A 59 6.27 1.70 4.13
CA TRP A 59 5.26 1.38 5.15
C TRP A 59 4.62 2.62 5.77
N GLN A 60 5.38 3.68 6.00
CA GLN A 60 4.85 4.94 6.52
C GLN A 60 3.90 5.60 5.52
N ASP A 61 4.27 5.64 4.24
CA ASP A 61 3.43 6.20 3.19
C ASP A 61 2.17 5.36 2.95
N LEU A 62 2.28 4.02 3.01
CA LEU A 62 1.12 3.14 2.97
C LEU A 62 0.17 3.41 4.15
N ALA A 63 0.70 3.55 5.37
CA ALA A 63 -0.08 3.85 6.56
C ALA A 63 -0.75 5.23 6.49
N LEU A 64 -0.05 6.25 5.99
CA LEU A 64 -0.61 7.58 5.77
C LEU A 64 -1.70 7.54 4.69
N SER A 65 -1.48 6.84 3.57
CA SER A 65 -2.48 6.69 2.51
C SER A 65 -3.75 6.00 3.00
N TRP A 66 -3.60 5.03 3.92
CA TRP A 66 -4.69 4.33 4.57
C TRP A 66 -5.50 5.24 5.50
N ILE A 67 -4.80 6.00 6.36
CA ILE A 67 -5.42 6.95 7.29
C ILE A 67 -6.07 8.13 6.55
N ALA A 68 -5.68 8.42 5.30
CA ALA A 68 -6.32 9.44 4.48
C ALA A 68 -7.68 9.00 3.88
N GLN A 69 -7.98 7.70 3.84
CA GLN A 69 -9.24 7.20 3.26
C GLN A 69 -10.45 7.46 4.17
N GLU A 70 -11.64 7.60 3.60
CA GLU A 70 -12.92 7.62 4.35
C GLU A 70 -13.15 6.30 5.11
N HIS A 71 -13.87 6.36 6.24
CA HIS A 71 -14.08 5.19 7.10
C HIS A 71 -14.75 4.02 6.37
N GLU A 72 -15.73 4.30 5.50
CA GLU A 72 -16.42 3.28 4.71
C GLU A 72 -15.47 2.58 3.72
N GLU A 73 -14.56 3.33 3.10
CA GLU A 73 -13.58 2.78 2.16
C GLU A 73 -12.53 1.93 2.90
N ARG A 74 -12.15 2.31 4.13
CA ARG A 74 -11.31 1.47 4.99
C ARG A 74 -12.00 0.15 5.32
N ALA A 75 -13.26 0.17 5.71
CA ALA A 75 -14.00 -1.05 6.02
C ALA A 75 -14.06 -1.98 4.79
N ARG A 76 -14.40 -1.44 3.62
CA ARG A 76 -14.45 -2.19 2.35
C ARG A 76 -13.13 -2.87 2.01
N ARG A 77 -12.01 -2.15 2.13
CA ARG A 77 -10.67 -2.69 1.82
C ARG A 77 -10.15 -3.67 2.87
N LEU A 78 -10.61 -3.61 4.11
CA LEU A 78 -10.30 -4.64 5.12
C LEU A 78 -11.05 -5.94 4.85
N GLU A 79 -12.29 -5.87 4.37
CA GLU A 79 -13.07 -7.06 3.99
C GLU A 79 -12.54 -7.72 2.70
N ARG A 80 -12.06 -6.91 1.74
CA ARG A 80 -11.37 -7.36 0.52
C ARG A 80 -10.09 -6.54 0.27
N PRO A 81 -8.93 -7.00 0.76
CA PRO A 81 -7.65 -6.34 0.51
C PRO A 81 -7.26 -6.26 -0.97
N ASP A 82 -7.82 -7.13 -1.81
CA ASP A 82 -7.66 -7.17 -3.26
C ASP A 82 -8.74 -6.38 -4.01
N ALA A 83 -9.62 -5.65 -3.30
CA ALA A 83 -10.71 -4.94 -3.94
C ALA A 83 -10.17 -3.85 -4.90
N PRO A 84 -10.83 -3.65 -6.05
CA PRO A 84 -10.48 -2.56 -6.96
C PRO A 84 -10.51 -1.20 -6.24
N ALA A 85 -9.64 -0.28 -6.65
CA ALA A 85 -9.50 1.04 -6.05
C ALA A 85 -10.79 1.86 -6.01
N PHE A 86 -11.75 1.56 -6.91
CA PHE A 86 -13.08 2.14 -6.94
C PHE A 86 -14.15 1.05 -6.89
N TYR A 87 -15.22 1.30 -6.13
CA TYR A 87 -16.41 0.46 -6.10
C TYR A 87 -17.57 1.22 -6.74
N ILE A 88 -18.00 0.79 -7.93
CA ILE A 88 -19.25 1.28 -8.51
C ILE A 88 -20.38 0.52 -7.82
N SER A 89 -21.07 1.18 -6.90
CA SER A 89 -22.22 0.56 -6.26
C SER A 89 -23.31 0.24 -7.30
N PRO A 90 -24.11 -0.82 -7.11
CA PRO A 90 -25.23 -1.12 -7.99
C PRO A 90 -26.20 0.06 -8.15
N LYS A 91 -26.35 0.88 -7.10
CA LYS A 91 -27.14 2.12 -7.16
C LYS A 91 -26.53 3.15 -8.09
N LEU A 92 -25.22 3.40 -7.99
CA LEU A 92 -24.52 4.33 -8.86
C LEU A 92 -24.52 3.85 -10.31
N ALA A 93 -24.35 2.54 -10.55
CA ALA A 93 -24.43 1.94 -11.87
C ALA A 93 -25.81 2.21 -12.50
N ARG A 94 -26.91 1.97 -11.77
CA ARG A 94 -28.27 2.27 -12.24
C ARG A 94 -28.48 3.75 -12.53
N GLN A 95 -27.97 4.64 -11.68
CA GLN A 95 -28.07 6.09 -11.92
C GLN A 95 -27.34 6.50 -13.20
N PHE A 96 -26.17 5.90 -13.47
CA PHE A 96 -25.45 6.11 -14.72
C PHE A 96 -26.21 5.57 -15.93
N GLU A 97 -26.79 4.38 -15.84
CA GLU A 97 -27.62 3.80 -16.90
C GLU A 97 -28.84 4.68 -17.20
N ASP A 98 -29.60 5.07 -16.17
CA ASP A 98 -30.79 5.91 -16.31
C ASP A 98 -30.46 7.26 -16.94
N ALA A 99 -29.36 7.89 -16.51
CA ALA A 99 -28.88 9.15 -17.07
C ALA A 99 -28.44 8.99 -18.54
N SER A 100 -27.74 7.90 -18.87
CA SER A 100 -27.30 7.63 -20.24
C SER A 100 -28.50 7.41 -21.17
N LEU A 101 -29.52 6.66 -20.72
CA LEU A 101 -30.76 6.45 -21.48
C LEU A 101 -31.54 7.75 -21.68
N ALA A 102 -31.58 8.62 -20.67
CA ALA A 102 -32.22 9.93 -20.78
C ALA A 102 -31.53 10.83 -21.81
N GLU A 103 -30.19 10.77 -21.88
CA GLU A 103 -29.41 11.55 -22.85
C GLU A 103 -29.63 11.05 -24.28
N ILE A 104 -29.55 9.73 -24.50
CA ILE A 104 -29.85 9.10 -25.82
C ILE A 104 -31.26 9.48 -26.29
N LYS A 105 -32.23 9.55 -25.37
CA LYS A 105 -33.60 9.96 -25.71
C LYS A 105 -33.69 11.45 -26.10
N ARG A 106 -32.83 12.32 -25.54
CA ARG A 106 -32.78 13.74 -25.86
C ARG A 106 -32.10 13.98 -27.22
N GLU A 107 -31.00 13.28 -27.48
CA GLU A 107 -30.22 13.38 -28.71
C GLU A 107 -30.07 12.00 -29.39
N PRO A 108 -31.10 11.56 -30.14
CA PRO A 108 -31.04 10.30 -30.87
C PRO A 108 -29.99 10.39 -31.98
N GLY A 109 -28.94 9.56 -31.90
CA GLY A 109 -27.80 9.57 -32.84
C GLY A 109 -26.45 9.28 -32.18
N ASP A 110 -26.33 9.52 -30.87
CA ASP A 110 -25.14 9.23 -30.05
C ASP A 110 -25.15 7.81 -29.45
N GLU A 111 -25.90 6.91 -30.08
CA GLU A 111 -26.01 5.52 -29.67
C GLU A 111 -24.67 4.80 -29.92
N ILE A 112 -24.20 4.04 -28.92
CA ILE A 112 -23.02 3.19 -29.11
C ILE A 112 -23.40 2.04 -30.04
N VAL A 113 -23.02 2.14 -31.31
CA VAL A 113 -23.20 1.07 -32.30
C VAL A 113 -22.03 0.09 -32.19
N SER A 114 -22.30 -1.09 -31.65
CA SER A 114 -21.33 -2.19 -31.67
C SER A 114 -20.99 -2.57 -33.12
N PRO A 115 -19.73 -2.84 -33.47
CA PRO A 115 -19.38 -3.32 -34.79
C PRO A 115 -20.16 -4.60 -35.09
N SER A 116 -20.83 -4.66 -36.23
CA SER A 116 -21.43 -5.89 -36.72
C SER A 116 -20.32 -6.91 -37.00
N THR A 117 -20.36 -8.03 -36.27
CA THR A 117 -19.47 -9.19 -36.45
C THR A 117 -19.59 -9.79 -37.85
#